data_AF-A0A431VYU3-F1
#
_entry.id   AF-A0A431VYU3-F1
#
_cell.length_a   1.000
_cell.length_b   1.000
_cell.length_c   1.000
_cell.angle_alpha   90.00
_cell.angle_beta   90.00
_cell.angle_gamma   90.00
#
_symmetry.space_group_name_H-M   'P 1'
#
loop_
_entity.id
_entity.type
_entity.pdbx_description
1 polymer ?
#
loop_
_entity_poly.entity_id
_entity_poly.type
_entity_poly.pdbx_seq_one_letter_code
_entity_poly.pdbx_strand_id
1 'polypeptide(L)'
;MKPRLECPELKVYRYMNARMELEGKEKQHYSFLEKGLEGELKFDSLLEKLEGEYLILKDILLDYQGNLFQIDTLIISKTTIHMFEVKNYEGDYYVDADNWFSTSGTEIKNPLSQLKRTESLFRRYLQFFVPL
;
A
#
# COMPACT_ATOMS: atom_id res chain seq x y z
N MET A 1 17.47 -3.99 3.59
CA MET A 1 15.99 -4.08 3.70
C MET A 1 15.52 -5.22 2.79
N LYS A 2 14.49 -5.99 3.16
CA LYS A 2 13.95 -7.02 2.25
C LYS A 2 13.43 -6.32 0.96
N PRO A 3 13.71 -6.87 -0.24
CA PRO A 3 13.17 -6.31 -1.47
C PRO A 3 11.64 -6.52 -1.53
N ARG A 4 10.92 -5.56 -2.12
CA ARG A 4 9.50 -5.72 -2.47
C ARG A 4 9.36 -6.85 -3.48
N LEU A 5 8.33 -7.67 -3.29
CA LEU A 5 7.99 -8.71 -4.24
C LEU A 5 6.76 -8.27 -5.01
N GLU A 6 6.82 -8.37 -6.33
CA GLU A 6 5.63 -8.21 -7.16
C GLU A 6 4.55 -9.23 -6.74
N CYS A 7 3.30 -8.78 -6.65
CA CYS A 7 2.20 -9.65 -6.27
C CYS A 7 1.96 -10.73 -7.35
N PRO A 8 1.44 -11.92 -6.98
CA PRO A 8 1.21 -13.01 -7.93
C PRO A 8 0.35 -12.60 -9.13
N GLU A 9 -0.64 -11.74 -8.91
CA GLU A 9 -1.51 -11.23 -9.97
C GLU A 9 -0.74 -10.40 -10.99
N LEU A 10 0.14 -9.48 -10.54
CA LEU A 10 0.98 -8.69 -11.42
C LEU A 10 1.90 -9.59 -12.26
N LYS A 11 2.46 -10.66 -11.67
CA LYS A 11 3.27 -11.64 -12.42
C LYS A 11 2.48 -12.25 -13.59
N VAL A 12 1.25 -12.67 -13.32
CA VAL A 12 0.38 -13.26 -14.34
C VAL A 12 0.12 -12.27 -15.46
N TYR A 13 -0.25 -11.03 -15.13
CA TYR A 13 -0.48 -10.00 -16.15
C TYR A 13 0.77 -9.65 -16.95
N ARG A 14 1.96 -9.59 -16.33
CA ARG A 14 3.24 -9.41 -17.04
C ARG A 14 3.47 -10.53 -18.06
N TYR A 15 3.26 -11.79 -17.67
CA TYR A 15 3.40 -12.93 -18.58
C TYR A 15 2.37 -12.91 -19.71
N MET A 16 1.12 -12.52 -19.43
CA MET A 16 0.09 -12.39 -20.45
C MET A 16 0.41 -11.27 -21.43
N ASN A 17 0.73 -10.06 -20.93
CA ASN A 17 1.05 -8.89 -21.75
C ASN A 17 2.31 -9.08 -22.62
N ALA A 18 3.23 -9.94 -22.21
CA ALA A 18 4.40 -10.31 -23.02
C ALA A 18 4.05 -11.21 -24.21
N ARG A 19 2.91 -11.90 -24.17
CA ARG A 19 2.47 -12.88 -25.19
C ARG A 19 1.35 -12.37 -26.08
N MET A 20 0.56 -11.43 -25.56
CA MET A 20 -0.56 -10.82 -26.26
C MET A 20 -0.71 -9.38 -25.80
N GLU A 21 -1.34 -8.55 -26.63
CA GLU A 21 -1.72 -7.22 -26.20
C GLU A 21 -2.97 -7.32 -25.30
N LEU A 22 -2.85 -6.87 -24.04
CA LEU A 22 -4.00 -6.71 -23.17
C LEU A 22 -4.86 -5.54 -23.68
N GLU A 23 -6.18 -5.66 -23.60
CA GLU A 23 -7.11 -4.64 -24.09
C GLU A 23 -8.11 -4.19 -23.02
N GLY A 24 -8.68 -3.00 -23.23
CA GLY A 24 -9.73 -2.44 -22.38
C GLY A 24 -9.39 -2.46 -20.88
N LYS A 25 -10.25 -3.13 -20.10
CA LYS A 25 -10.15 -3.17 -18.64
C LYS A 25 -8.93 -3.95 -18.14
N GLU A 26 -8.48 -4.97 -18.86
CA GLU A 26 -7.32 -5.77 -18.44
C GLU A 26 -6.03 -4.95 -18.54
N LYS A 27 -5.86 -4.20 -19.63
CA LYS A 27 -4.74 -3.27 -19.81
C LYS A 27 -4.71 -2.20 -18.73
N GLN A 28 -5.89 -1.66 -18.40
CA GLN A 28 -6.03 -0.64 -17.37
C GLN A 28 -5.69 -1.21 -15.98
N HIS A 29 -6.20 -2.39 -15.64
CA HIS A 29 -5.92 -3.05 -14.36
C HIS A 29 -4.45 -3.43 -14.23
N TYR A 30 -3.85 -4.00 -15.27
CA TYR A 30 -2.41 -4.27 -15.33
C TYR A 30 -1.59 -3.00 -15.10
N SER A 31 -1.95 -1.88 -15.75
CA SER A 31 -1.29 -0.60 -15.53
C SER A 31 -1.42 -0.10 -14.08
N PHE A 32 -2.56 -0.30 -13.43
CA PHE A 32 -2.72 0.05 -12.01
C PHE A 32 -1.84 -0.81 -11.09
N LEU A 33 -1.73 -2.11 -11.36
CA LEU A 33 -0.84 -3.00 -10.60
C LEU A 33 0.64 -2.61 -10.75
N GLU A 34 1.08 -2.29 -11.97
CA GLU A 34 2.43 -1.77 -12.24
C GLU A 34 2.71 -0.49 -11.48
N LYS A 35 1.79 0.49 -11.56
CA LYS A 35 1.91 1.77 -10.84
C LYS A 35 1.95 1.58 -9.33
N GLY A 36 1.20 0.61 -8.80
CA GLY A 36 1.25 0.26 -7.38
C GLY A 36 2.65 -0.13 -6.95
N LEU A 37 3.25 -1.13 -7.61
CA LEU A 37 4.60 -1.60 -7.32
C LEU A 37 5.65 -0.49 -7.54
N GLU A 38 5.52 0.30 -8.61
CA GLU A 38 6.43 1.42 -8.88
C GLU A 38 6.41 2.45 -7.73
N GLY A 39 5.23 2.77 -7.22
CA GLY A 39 5.05 3.66 -6.08
C GLY A 39 5.75 3.16 -4.82
N GLU A 40 5.59 1.88 -4.53
CA GLU A 40 6.22 1.22 -3.38
C GLU A 40 7.75 1.19 -3.51
N LEU A 41 8.27 0.88 -4.70
CA LEU A 41 9.72 0.90 -4.97
C LEU A 41 10.30 2.32 -4.84
N LYS A 42 9.58 3.34 -5.33
CA LYS A 42 9.97 4.74 -5.14
C LYS A 42 10.01 5.12 -3.66
N PHE A 43 9.00 4.72 -2.89
CA PHE A 43 8.96 4.95 -1.45
C PHE A 43 10.13 4.25 -0.74
N ASP A 44 10.42 3.01 -1.11
CA ASP A 44 11.56 2.25 -0.58
C ASP A 44 12.89 2.98 -0.82
N SER A 45 13.12 3.53 -2.02
CA SER A 45 14.32 4.32 -2.32
C SER A 45 14.41 5.62 -1.51
N LEU A 46 13.28 6.19 -1.05
CA LEU A 46 13.30 7.30 -0.10
C LEU A 46 13.74 6.82 1.29
N LEU A 47 13.29 5.65 1.71
CA LEU A 47 13.67 5.06 3.00
C LEU A 47 15.14 4.65 3.07
N GLU A 48 15.78 4.33 1.96
CA GLU A 48 17.23 4.06 1.90
C GLU A 48 18.08 5.26 2.34
N LYS A 49 17.52 6.47 2.25
CA LYS A 49 18.17 7.72 2.69
C LYS A 49 17.92 8.05 4.15
N LEU A 50 17.13 7.24 4.84
CA LEU A 50 16.77 7.48 6.24
C LEU A 50 17.95 7.13 7.15
N GLU A 51 18.41 8.11 7.93
CA GLU A 51 19.50 7.93 8.89
C GLU A 51 18.95 7.56 10.28
N GLY A 52 19.52 6.52 10.90
CA GLY A 52 19.19 6.09 12.26
C GLY A 52 18.94 4.59 12.39
N GLU A 53 18.57 4.18 13.59
CA GLU A 53 18.25 2.77 13.91
C GLU A 53 16.74 2.55 13.80
N TYR A 54 16.31 2.02 12.65
CA TYR A 54 14.92 1.66 12.41
C TYR A 54 14.79 0.20 11.97
N LEU A 55 13.76 -0.47 12.46
CA LEU A 55 13.29 -1.73 11.89
C LEU A 55 12.22 -1.40 10.85
N ILE A 56 12.52 -1.69 9.57
CA ILE A 56 11.60 -1.44 8.46
C ILE A 56 11.07 -2.76 7.94
N LEU A 57 9.75 -2.93 8.02
CA LEU A 57 9.00 -4.09 7.57
C LEU A 57 8.06 -3.66 6.43
N LYS A 58 7.96 -4.48 5.38
CA LYS A 58 7.17 -4.20 4.18
C LYS A 58 6.23 -5.37 3.87
N ASP A 59 5.16 -5.10 3.14
CA ASP A 59 4.22 -6.12 2.65
C ASP A 59 3.71 -7.03 3.78
N ILE A 60 3.35 -6.46 4.92
CA ILE A 60 2.92 -7.24 6.08
C ILE A 60 1.44 -7.55 5.93
N LEU A 61 1.10 -8.83 5.83
CA LEU A 61 -0.28 -9.31 5.90
C LEU A 61 -0.53 -9.90 7.29
N LEU A 62 -1.50 -9.34 8.02
CA LEU A 62 -1.89 -9.76 9.36
C LEU A 62 -3.37 -10.14 9.41
N ASP A 63 -3.71 -11.02 10.35
CA ASP A 63 -5.09 -11.34 10.71
C ASP A 63 -5.34 -10.92 12.15
N TYR A 64 -6.44 -10.21 12.38
CA TYR A 64 -6.98 -10.04 13.72
C TYR A 64 -8.46 -10.44 13.76
N GLN A 65 -8.76 -11.54 14.45
CA GLN A 65 -10.13 -12.07 14.62
C GLN A 65 -10.86 -12.28 13.28
N GLY A 66 -10.18 -12.83 12.28
CA GLY A 66 -10.71 -13.05 10.94
C GLY A 66 -10.72 -11.81 10.04
N ASN A 67 -10.20 -10.68 10.53
CA ASN A 67 -10.03 -9.48 9.72
C ASN A 67 -8.61 -9.44 9.19
N LEU A 68 -8.44 -9.84 7.92
CA LEU A 68 -7.19 -9.65 7.21
C LEU A 68 -6.97 -8.18 6.89
N PHE A 69 -5.75 -7.70 7.11
CA PHE A 69 -5.30 -6.36 6.75
C PHE A 69 -3.84 -6.35 6.35
N GLN A 70 -3.52 -5.48 5.39
CA GLN A 70 -2.18 -5.28 4.89
C GLN A 70 -1.61 -3.96 5.41
N ILE A 71 -0.32 -3.96 5.73
CA ILE A 71 0.49 -2.77 5.98
C ILE A 71 1.57 -2.72 4.92
N ASP A 72 1.54 -1.69 4.07
CA ASP A 72 2.52 -1.54 2.97
C ASP A 72 3.92 -1.34 3.54
N THR A 73 4.07 -0.43 4.50
CA THR A 73 5.34 -0.24 5.22
C THR A 73 5.12 0.15 6.68
N LEU A 74 5.83 -0.56 7.56
CA LEU A 74 5.90 -0.29 9.00
C LEU A 74 7.34 0.06 9.36
N ILE A 75 7.54 1.20 9.99
CA ILE A 75 8.84 1.67 10.48
C ILE A 75 8.77 1.74 11.99
N ILE A 76 9.60 0.95 12.67
CA ILE A 76 9.64 0.90 14.13
C ILE A 76 10.95 1.53 14.59
N SER A 77 10.81 2.58 15.41
CA SER A 77 11.91 3.20 16.15
C SER A 77 11.87 2.75 17.62
N LYS A 78 12.76 3.31 18.45
CA LYS A 78 12.79 3.01 19.90
C LYS A 78 11.52 3.45 20.64
N THR A 79 10.80 4.46 20.16
CA THR A 79 9.66 5.07 20.88
C THR A 79 8.37 5.05 20.09
N THR A 80 8.45 4.95 18.76
CA THR A 80 7.30 5.19 17.88
C THR A 80 7.26 4.16 16.76
N ILE A 81 6.05 3.70 16.45
CA ILE A 81 5.75 2.90 15.27
C ILE A 81 5.06 3.81 14.25
N HIS A 82 5.64 3.92 13.06
CA HIS A 82 5.09 4.67 11.94
C HIS A 82 4.53 3.70 10.90
N MET A 83 3.31 3.93 10.47
CA MET A 83 2.62 3.11 9.49
C MET A 83 2.34 3.95 8.23
N PHE A 84 2.68 3.40 7.08
CA PHE A 84 2.53 4.06 5.79
C PHE A 84 1.66 3.21 4.87
N GLU A 85 0.69 3.89 4.24
CA GLU A 85 -0.07 3.42 3.09
C GLU A 85 0.49 4.16 1.87
N VAL A 86 1.00 3.44 0.88
CA VAL A 86 1.68 4.04 -0.28
C VAL A 86 0.70 4.14 -1.44
N LYS A 87 0.36 5.36 -1.87
CA LYS A 87 -0.47 5.61 -3.05
C LYS A 87 0.33 6.31 -4.14
N ASN A 88 0.30 5.76 -5.35
CA ASN A 88 0.92 6.35 -6.53
C ASN A 88 -0.15 6.77 -7.54
N TYR A 89 -0.91 7.80 -7.15
CA TYR A 89 -1.95 8.38 -8.01
C TYR A 89 -1.34 9.41 -8.97
N GLU A 90 -1.91 9.48 -10.18
CA GLU A 90 -1.56 10.47 -11.19
C GLU A 90 -2.71 11.45 -11.40
N GLY A 91 -2.37 12.69 -11.75
CA GLY A 91 -3.33 13.77 -11.96
C GLY A 91 -3.73 14.47 -10.67
N ASP A 92 -4.63 15.43 -10.83
CA ASP A 92 -5.13 16.23 -9.72
C ASP A 92 -6.38 15.61 -9.11
N TYR A 93 -6.47 15.74 -7.77
CA TYR A 93 -7.58 15.25 -6.96
C TYR A 93 -8.11 16.36 -6.07
N TYR A 94 -9.40 16.31 -5.77
CA TYR A 94 -10.03 17.18 -4.79
C TYR A 94 -10.81 16.36 -3.77
N VAL A 95 -11.00 16.95 -2.61
CA VAL A 95 -11.77 16.36 -1.51
C VAL A 95 -13.04 17.16 -1.34
N ASP A 96 -14.18 16.47 -1.33
CA ASP A 96 -15.48 17.05 -0.98
C ASP A 96 -16.05 16.25 0.21
N ALA A 97 -16.17 16.93 1.35
CA ALA A 97 -16.38 16.32 2.66
C ALA A 97 -15.37 15.19 2.97
N ASP A 98 -15.83 13.93 3.02
CA ASP A 98 -15.02 12.75 3.28
C ASP A 98 -14.69 11.93 2.01
N ASN A 99 -15.14 12.39 0.85
CA ASN A 99 -14.99 11.68 -0.41
C ASN A 99 -13.88 12.30 -1.26
N TRP A 100 -13.13 11.44 -1.94
CA TRP A 100 -12.01 11.84 -2.78
C TRP A 100 -12.43 11.69 -4.23
N PHE A 101 -12.12 12.68 -5.05
CA PHE A 101 -12.49 12.71 -6.46
C PHE A 101 -11.28 13.01 -7.33
N SER A 102 -11.20 12.37 -8.49
CA SER A 102 -10.35 12.86 -9.57
C SER A 102 -10.94 14.15 -10.14
N THR A 103 -10.12 14.95 -10.82
CA THR A 103 -10.60 16.11 -11.59
C THR A 103 -11.61 15.78 -12.68
N SER A 104 -11.72 14.51 -13.11
CA SER A 104 -12.79 14.04 -14.01
C SER A 104 -14.14 13.82 -13.31
N GLY A 105 -14.22 14.04 -11.99
CA GLY A 105 -15.42 13.81 -11.19
C GLY A 105 -15.63 12.36 -10.76
N THR A 106 -14.65 11.48 -10.97
CA THR A 106 -14.75 10.08 -10.58
C THR A 106 -14.37 9.95 -9.11
N GLU A 107 -15.28 9.41 -8.30
CA GLU A 107 -14.98 9.09 -6.90
C GLU A 107 -13.90 8.02 -6.84
N ILE A 108 -12.87 8.27 -6.02
CA ILE A 108 -11.82 7.32 -5.70
C ILE A 108 -11.93 6.91 -4.23
N LYS A 109 -11.46 5.70 -3.94
CA LYS A 109 -11.42 5.20 -2.58
C LYS A 109 -10.58 6.12 -1.70
N ASN A 110 -11.18 6.65 -0.63
CA ASN A 110 -10.51 7.52 0.33
C ASN A 110 -9.28 6.79 0.95
N PRO A 111 -8.04 7.25 0.70
CA PRO A 111 -6.84 6.60 1.25
C PRO A 111 -6.77 6.66 2.78
N LEU A 112 -7.32 7.72 3.38
CA LEU A 112 -7.31 7.91 4.84
C LEU A 112 -8.22 6.91 5.54
N SER A 113 -9.32 6.50 4.92
CA SER A 113 -10.23 5.51 5.52
C SER A 113 -9.56 4.14 5.61
N GLN A 114 -8.77 3.77 4.60
CA GLN A 114 -7.97 2.55 4.60
C GLN A 114 -6.90 2.60 5.69
N LEU A 115 -6.14 3.70 5.77
CA LEU A 115 -5.12 3.87 6.81
C LEU A 115 -5.70 3.79 8.22
N LYS A 116 -6.82 4.49 8.49
CA LYS A 116 -7.50 4.45 9.80
C LYS A 116 -7.96 3.06 10.19
N ARG A 117 -8.52 2.30 9.23
CA ARG A 117 -8.94 0.91 9.46
C ARG A 117 -7.74 0.03 9.81
N THR A 118 -6.67 0.10 9.02
CA THR A 118 -5.45 -0.67 9.24
C THR A 118 -4.83 -0.32 10.59
N GLU A 119 -4.77 0.96 10.96
CA GLU A 119 -4.25 1.42 12.24
C GLU A 119 -5.05 0.85 13.41
N SER A 120 -6.38 0.92 13.32
CA SER A 120 -7.26 0.41 14.36
C SER A 120 -7.09 -1.10 14.55
N LEU A 121 -6.97 -1.87 13.47
CA LEU A 121 -6.74 -3.32 13.54
C LEU A 121 -5.36 -3.63 14.11
N PHE A 122 -4.32 -2.90 13.68
CA PHE A 122 -2.96 -3.11 14.15
C PHE A 122 -2.79 -2.78 15.64
N ARG A 123 -3.42 -1.70 16.14
CA ARG A 123 -3.43 -1.38 17.58
C ARG A 123 -4.02 -2.53 18.41
N ARG A 124 -5.14 -3.10 17.97
CA ARG A 124 -5.78 -4.26 18.62
C ARG A 124 -4.93 -5.53 18.52
N TYR A 125 -4.28 -5.73 17.37
CA TYR A 125 -3.34 -6.84 17.17
C TYR A 125 -2.17 -6.76 18.16
N LEU A 126 -1.55 -5.58 18.34
CA LEU A 126 -0.45 -5.40 19.29
C LEU A 126 -0.88 -5.65 20.74
N GLN A 127 -2.05 -5.18 21.16
CA GLN A 127 -2.59 -5.42 22.51
C GLN A 127 -2.81 -6.91 22.82
N PHE A 128 -3.10 -7.72 21.79
CA PHE A 128 -3.27 -9.16 21.97
C PHE A 128 -1.94 -9.88 22.23
N PHE A 129 -0.85 -9.47 21.57
CA PHE A 129 0.46 -10.14 21.68
C PHE A 129 1.39 -9.53 22.73
N VAL A 130 1.19 -8.25 23.07
CA VAL A 130 1.94 -7.55 24.10
C VAL A 130 0.95 -7.13 25.19
N PRO A 131 0.63 -8.01 26.15
CA PRO A 131 -0.09 -7.58 27.34
C PRO A 131 0.79 -6.56 28.06
N LEU A 132 0.27 -5.34 28.23
CA LEU A 132 0.86 -4.32 29.10
C LEU A 132 1.02 -4.86 30.53
#